data_AF-A0A2U2RH59-F1
#
_entry.id   AF-A0A2U2RH59-F1
#
_cell.length_a   1.000
_cell.length_b   1.000
_cell.length_c   1.000
_cell.angle_alpha   90.00
_cell.angle_beta   90.00
_cell.angle_gamma   90.00
#
_symmetry.space_group_name_H-M   'P 1'
#
loop_
_entity.id
_entity.type
_entity.pdbx_description
1 polymer ?
#
loop_
_entity_poly.entity_id
_entity_poly.type
_entity_poly.pdbx_seq_one_letter_code
_entity_poly.pdbx_strand_id
1 'polypeptide(L)'
;MTHLDDFEQLNQIARYRNRLDDIRQWVPLLTDTMITITGYSMSLAPTHGTTSRLPGGDALAMRAPYAPDADHGDDLPHPQQIIREWVETLDGHPRHTWAENWRRLHDLTPAIVESPWAPAWRADIDALWWRLARLTGNAPDITPPPTRSIDDVWDALEDNPDHELTRRDLTHLGINPSTITTWRHRGKISETRPGRYRAGDILHARRTA
;
A
#
# COMPACT_ATOMS: atom_id res chain seq x y z
N MET A 1 -34.35 1.64 8.17
CA MET A 1 -32.94 1.98 7.89
C MET A 1 -32.17 0.66 8.01
N THR A 2 -32.39 -0.22 7.03
CA THR A 2 -32.04 -1.66 7.07
C THR A 2 -31.77 -2.15 5.64
N HIS A 3 -32.58 -1.71 4.66
CA HIS A 3 -32.39 -2.07 3.25
C HIS A 3 -31.10 -1.54 2.57
N LEU A 4 -30.52 -0.45 3.04
CA LEU A 4 -29.27 0.09 2.48
C LEU A 4 -28.05 -0.73 2.93
N ASP A 5 -28.05 -1.18 4.19
CA ASP A 5 -26.97 -1.97 4.77
C ASP A 5 -26.95 -3.39 4.17
N ASP A 6 -28.13 -3.99 3.95
CA ASP A 6 -28.25 -5.31 3.32
C ASP A 6 -27.74 -5.29 1.87
N PHE A 7 -28.02 -4.22 1.11
CA PHE A 7 -27.55 -4.08 -0.28
C PHE A 7 -26.03 -3.88 -0.35
N GLU A 8 -25.46 -3.10 0.57
CA GLU A 8 -24.02 -2.93 0.66
C GLU A 8 -23.31 -4.24 1.03
N GLN A 9 -23.85 -5.00 1.98
CA GLN A 9 -23.32 -6.30 2.36
C GLN A 9 -23.35 -7.31 1.21
N LEU A 10 -24.47 -7.39 0.47
CA LEU A 10 -24.56 -8.26 -0.71
C LEU A 10 -23.53 -7.87 -1.78
N ASN A 11 -23.29 -6.57 -1.99
CA ASN A 11 -22.27 -6.09 -2.91
C ASN A 11 -20.85 -6.46 -2.44
N GLN A 12 -20.57 -6.38 -1.14
CA GLN A 12 -19.29 -6.81 -0.58
C GLN A 12 -19.08 -8.32 -0.75
N ILE A 13 -20.08 -9.14 -0.42
CA ILE A 13 -20.03 -10.59 -0.59
C ILE A 13 -19.74 -10.95 -2.06
N ALA A 14 -20.48 -10.35 -2.99
CA ALA A 14 -20.27 -10.57 -4.42
C ALA A 14 -18.87 -10.14 -4.88
N ARG A 15 -18.41 -8.96 -4.45
CA ARG A 15 -17.06 -8.44 -4.75
C ARG A 15 -15.96 -9.41 -4.32
N TYR A 16 -16.01 -9.90 -3.09
CA TYR A 16 -14.93 -10.75 -2.59
C TYR A 16 -14.99 -12.18 -3.12
N ARG A 17 -16.18 -12.70 -3.45
CA ARG A 17 -16.32 -13.96 -4.20
C ARG A 17 -15.67 -13.85 -5.58
N ASN A 18 -15.96 -12.78 -6.32
CA ASN A 18 -15.35 -12.53 -7.61
C ASN A 18 -13.82 -12.42 -7.52
N ARG A 19 -13.30 -11.72 -6.49
CA ARG A 19 -11.85 -11.65 -6.25
C ARG A 19 -11.22 -13.00 -5.95
N LEU A 20 -11.89 -13.85 -5.17
CA LEU A 20 -11.42 -15.22 -4.93
C LEU A 20 -11.42 -16.05 -6.20
N ASP A 21 -12.42 -15.87 -7.08
CA ASP A 21 -12.44 -16.50 -8.41
C ASP A 21 -11.28 -16.03 -9.29
N ASP A 22 -11.02 -14.72 -9.34
CA ASP A 22 -9.89 -14.15 -10.06
C ASP A 22 -8.55 -14.72 -9.56
N ILE A 23 -8.36 -14.76 -8.23
CA ILE A 23 -7.18 -15.37 -7.60
C ILE A 23 -7.02 -16.83 -8.05
N ARG A 24 -8.10 -17.62 -8.03
CA ARG A 24 -8.08 -19.02 -8.49
C ARG A 24 -7.69 -19.13 -9.96
N GLN A 25 -8.15 -18.21 -10.80
CA GLN A 25 -7.85 -18.21 -12.24
C GLN A 25 -6.42 -17.77 -12.54
N TRP A 26 -5.87 -16.83 -11.77
CA TRP A 26 -4.56 -16.22 -12.02
C TRP A 26 -3.38 -17.02 -11.46
N VAL A 27 -3.56 -17.69 -10.31
CA VAL A 27 -2.48 -18.49 -9.68
C VAL A 27 -1.85 -19.50 -10.65
N PRO A 28 -2.61 -20.29 -11.44
CA PRO A 28 -2.03 -21.25 -12.39
C PRO A 28 -1.29 -20.62 -13.59
N LEU A 29 -1.47 -19.32 -13.83
CA LEU A 29 -0.83 -18.61 -14.94
C LEU A 29 0.59 -18.14 -14.60
N LEU A 30 0.96 -18.21 -13.32
CA LEU A 30 2.23 -17.71 -12.80
C LEU A 30 3.10 -18.89 -12.37
N THR A 31 4.41 -18.77 -12.56
CA THR A 31 5.34 -19.75 -12.01
C THR A 31 5.45 -19.56 -10.50
N ASP A 32 5.72 -20.65 -9.77
CA ASP A 32 5.97 -20.56 -8.31
C ASP A 32 7.04 -19.53 -8.01
N THR A 33 8.06 -19.40 -8.86
CA THR A 33 9.09 -18.36 -8.76
C THR A 33 8.50 -16.96 -8.89
N MET A 34 7.60 -16.66 -9.82
CA MET A 34 6.93 -15.34 -9.88
C MET A 34 6.06 -15.05 -8.66
N ILE A 35 5.48 -16.10 -8.07
CA ILE A 35 4.63 -16.03 -6.87
C ILE A 35 5.47 -15.97 -5.59
N THR A 36 6.74 -16.36 -5.63
CA THR A 36 7.68 -16.35 -4.48
C THR A 36 8.83 -15.36 -4.63
N ILE A 37 8.97 -14.70 -5.78
CA ILE A 37 10.01 -13.71 -6.05
C ILE A 37 9.86 -12.56 -5.06
N THR A 38 10.90 -12.48 -4.23
CA THR A 38 11.29 -11.36 -3.40
C THR A 38 11.79 -10.22 -4.29
N GLY A 39 11.48 -8.98 -3.93
CA GLY A 39 11.87 -7.76 -4.65
C GLY A 39 13.38 -7.62 -4.89
N TYR A 40 14.23 -8.49 -4.33
CA TYR A 40 15.67 -8.56 -4.63
C TYR A 40 15.99 -8.77 -6.12
N SER A 41 15.11 -9.39 -6.90
CA SER A 41 15.29 -9.53 -8.36
C SER A 41 14.69 -8.36 -9.16
N MET A 42 13.98 -7.44 -8.51
CA MET A 42 13.45 -6.21 -9.12
C MET A 42 14.10 -4.91 -8.58
N SER A 43 14.98 -4.99 -7.57
CA SER A 43 15.64 -3.82 -6.95
C SER A 43 17.15 -3.81 -7.18
N LEU A 44 17.58 -3.16 -8.26
CA LEU A 44 18.92 -2.61 -8.47
C LEU A 44 19.10 -1.23 -7.79
N ALA A 45 18.55 -1.02 -6.58
CA ALA A 45 18.81 0.20 -5.80
C ALA A 45 18.92 -0.09 -4.29
N PRO A 46 19.82 0.59 -3.56
CA PRO A 46 20.35 0.10 -2.29
C PRO A 46 19.60 0.67 -1.08
N THR A 47 19.31 -0.18 -0.08
CA THR A 47 19.19 0.28 1.32
C THR A 47 19.47 -0.86 2.31
N HIS A 48 20.17 -0.51 3.40
CA HIS A 48 20.67 -1.38 4.46
C HIS A 48 19.64 -1.56 5.59
N GLY A 49 19.60 -2.73 6.24
CA GLY A 49 18.83 -2.95 7.47
C GLY A 49 19.58 -3.81 8.50
N THR A 50 19.58 -3.37 9.76
CA THR A 50 20.20 -4.04 10.91
C THR A 50 19.17 -4.47 11.96
N THR A 51 19.33 -5.73 12.42
CA THR A 51 19.05 -6.32 13.75
C THR A 51 17.62 -6.63 14.26
N SER A 52 17.42 -7.96 14.42
CA SER A 52 16.73 -8.73 15.47
C SER A 52 15.19 -8.77 15.55
N ARG A 53 14.66 -9.99 15.32
CA ARG A 53 13.25 -10.33 15.04
C ARG A 53 12.48 -10.79 16.29
N LEU A 54 11.22 -10.37 16.40
CA LEU A 54 10.25 -10.84 17.39
C LEU A 54 9.40 -12.00 16.82
N PRO A 55 8.85 -12.90 17.66
CA PRO A 55 8.03 -14.02 17.22
C PRO A 55 6.63 -13.53 16.82
N GLY A 56 6.14 -13.96 15.64
CA GLY A 56 4.90 -13.45 15.03
C GLY A 56 5.09 -12.45 13.88
N GLY A 57 6.33 -12.23 13.43
CA GLY A 57 6.64 -11.44 12.23
C GLY A 57 6.02 -11.96 10.92
N ASP A 58 5.49 -13.19 10.91
CA ASP A 58 4.99 -13.89 9.72
C ASP A 58 3.49 -13.66 9.39
N ALA A 59 2.72 -12.94 10.22
CA ALA A 59 1.28 -12.81 9.99
C ALA A 59 0.77 -11.36 9.82
N LEU A 60 1.52 -10.33 10.23
CA LEU A 60 0.95 -8.97 10.32
C LEU A 60 2.02 -7.88 10.61
N ALA A 61 3.05 -7.75 9.77
CA ALA A 61 3.81 -6.49 9.75
C ALA A 61 2.98 -5.30 9.18
N MET A 62 1.70 -5.48 8.84
CA MET A 62 0.85 -4.41 8.32
C MET A 62 -0.47 -4.28 9.10
N ARG A 63 -0.38 -3.88 10.37
CA ARG A 63 -1.49 -3.13 10.98
C ARG A 63 -1.55 -1.77 10.31
N ALA A 64 -2.60 -1.54 9.52
CA ALA A 64 -2.91 -0.27 8.86
C ALA A 64 -1.96 0.07 7.69
N PRO A 65 -2.32 1.02 6.80
CA PRO A 65 -1.43 1.37 5.71
C PRO A 65 -0.17 1.98 6.33
N TYR A 66 1.01 1.49 5.94
CA TYR A 66 2.35 1.88 6.41
C TYR A 66 2.83 1.23 7.73
N ALA A 67 3.69 0.23 7.60
CA ALA A 67 4.83 0.06 8.48
C ALA A 67 6.02 0.83 7.84
N PRO A 68 6.59 1.86 8.48
CA PRO A 68 7.70 2.68 7.93
C PRO A 68 9.02 1.92 7.76
N ASP A 69 9.06 0.67 8.22
CA ASP A 69 10.14 -0.31 8.13
C ASP A 69 9.82 -1.48 7.16
N ALA A 70 8.64 -1.47 6.53
CA ALA A 70 8.32 -2.34 5.39
C ALA A 70 8.90 -1.75 4.10
N ASP A 71 10.23 -1.59 4.09
CA ASP A 71 10.98 -0.87 3.06
C ASP A 71 11.03 -1.63 1.72
N HIS A 72 10.58 -2.88 1.73
CA HIS A 72 10.72 -3.83 0.64
C HIS A 72 9.41 -4.62 0.51
N GLY A 73 8.88 -4.74 -0.72
CA GLY A 73 7.70 -5.56 -1.03
C GLY A 73 7.96 -7.06 -0.93
N ASP A 74 8.60 -7.49 0.17
CA ASP A 74 9.32 -8.76 0.30
C ASP A 74 8.59 -9.84 1.12
N ASP A 75 7.46 -9.52 1.76
CA ASP A 75 6.85 -10.41 2.79
C ASP A 75 5.39 -10.79 2.51
N LEU A 76 4.97 -11.00 1.24
CA LEU A 76 3.62 -11.54 0.97
C LEU A 76 3.65 -13.07 0.81
N PRO A 77 3.01 -13.84 1.72
CA PRO A 77 3.00 -15.29 1.66
C PRO A 77 2.39 -15.83 0.37
N HIS A 78 2.71 -17.08 0.05
CA HIS A 78 2.19 -17.74 -1.13
C HIS A 78 0.64 -17.71 -1.12
N PRO A 79 -0.06 -17.47 -2.25
CA PRO A 79 -1.52 -17.47 -2.33
C PRO A 79 -2.14 -18.70 -1.66
N GLN A 80 -1.54 -19.88 -1.88
CA GLN A 80 -1.99 -21.13 -1.24
C GLN A 80 -1.88 -21.10 0.28
N GLN A 81 -0.83 -20.49 0.81
CA GLN A 81 -0.63 -20.34 2.25
C GLN A 81 -1.69 -19.41 2.84
N ILE A 82 -1.89 -18.22 2.26
CA ILE A 82 -2.89 -17.23 2.71
C ILE A 82 -4.30 -17.85 2.77
N ILE A 83 -4.73 -18.54 1.71
CA ILE A 83 -6.07 -19.14 1.68
C ILE A 83 -6.17 -20.30 2.67
N ARG A 84 -5.11 -21.10 2.86
CA ARG A 84 -5.09 -22.19 3.85
C ARG A 84 -5.21 -21.63 5.28
N GLU A 85 -4.42 -20.61 5.60
CA GLU A 85 -4.40 -19.98 6.93
C GLU A 85 -5.74 -19.29 7.26
N TRP A 86 -6.40 -18.70 6.26
CA TRP A 86 -7.75 -18.17 6.47
C TRP A 86 -8.79 -19.26 6.72
N VAL A 87 -8.73 -20.38 6.01
CA VAL A 87 -9.61 -21.54 6.30
C VAL A 87 -9.32 -22.09 7.70
N GLU A 88 -8.05 -22.22 8.09
CA GLU A 88 -7.66 -22.65 9.43
C GLU A 88 -8.16 -21.69 10.51
N THR A 89 -7.99 -20.38 10.32
CA THR A 89 -8.47 -19.34 11.24
C THR A 89 -9.98 -19.37 11.43
N LEU A 90 -10.74 -19.59 10.36
CA LEU A 90 -12.20 -19.46 10.37
C LEU A 90 -12.94 -20.77 10.68
N ASP A 91 -12.35 -21.92 10.32
CA ASP A 91 -13.00 -23.24 10.37
C ASP A 91 -12.20 -24.24 11.23
N GLY A 92 -11.03 -23.84 11.74
CA GLY A 92 -10.13 -24.65 12.57
C GLY A 92 -9.42 -25.81 11.83
N HIS A 93 -9.83 -26.10 10.59
CA HIS A 93 -9.41 -27.30 9.86
C HIS A 93 -9.11 -26.94 8.39
N PRO A 94 -7.84 -26.65 8.05
CA PRO A 94 -7.46 -26.46 6.66
C PRO A 94 -7.72 -27.74 5.86
N ARG A 95 -8.09 -27.58 4.60
CA ARG A 95 -8.31 -28.71 3.68
C ARG A 95 -6.98 -29.17 3.09
N HIS A 96 -6.97 -30.38 2.53
CA HIS A 96 -5.74 -31.00 2.03
C HIS A 96 -5.24 -30.35 0.73
N THR A 97 -6.15 -29.83 -0.08
CA THR A 97 -5.80 -29.24 -1.39
C THR A 97 -6.10 -27.75 -1.47
N TRP A 98 -5.38 -27.06 -2.35
CA TRP A 98 -5.66 -25.66 -2.71
C TRP A 98 -7.13 -25.46 -3.11
N ALA A 99 -7.66 -26.31 -4.00
CA ALA A 99 -9.01 -26.17 -4.53
C ALA A 99 -10.09 -26.31 -3.44
N GLU A 100 -9.88 -27.19 -2.46
CA GLU A 100 -10.80 -27.36 -1.33
C GLU A 100 -10.74 -26.19 -0.36
N ASN A 101 -9.53 -25.66 -0.06
CA ASN A 101 -9.38 -24.48 0.78
C ASN A 101 -10.01 -23.25 0.12
N TRP A 102 -9.76 -23.04 -1.17
CA TRP A 102 -10.40 -21.98 -1.94
C TRP A 102 -11.93 -22.09 -1.91
N ARG A 103 -12.48 -23.28 -2.20
CA ARG A 103 -13.94 -23.50 -2.20
C ARG A 103 -14.52 -23.22 -0.82
N ARG A 104 -13.87 -23.70 0.24
CA ARG A 104 -14.30 -23.46 1.61
C ARG A 104 -14.30 -21.96 1.94
N LEU A 105 -13.25 -21.24 1.58
CA LEU A 105 -13.17 -19.79 1.83
C LEU A 105 -14.22 -19.01 1.03
N HIS A 106 -14.48 -19.42 -0.21
CA HIS A 106 -15.53 -18.86 -1.06
C HIS A 106 -16.94 -19.08 -0.46
N ASP A 107 -17.19 -20.27 0.09
CA ASP A 107 -18.45 -20.61 0.77
C ASP A 107 -18.61 -19.83 2.08
N LEU A 108 -17.52 -19.63 2.82
CA LEU A 108 -17.51 -18.87 4.08
C LEU A 108 -17.62 -17.36 3.90
N THR A 109 -17.41 -16.83 2.68
CA THR A 109 -17.39 -15.37 2.41
C THR A 109 -18.55 -14.59 3.04
N PRO A 110 -19.84 -15.02 2.96
CA PRO A 110 -20.94 -14.33 3.65
C PRO A 110 -20.73 -14.21 5.16
N ALA A 111 -20.39 -15.32 5.82
CA ALA A 111 -20.17 -15.36 7.26
C ALA A 111 -18.93 -14.54 7.66
N ILE A 112 -17.90 -14.48 6.80
CA ILE A 112 -16.68 -13.69 7.08
C ILE A 112 -17.00 -12.20 7.05
N VAL A 113 -17.76 -11.73 6.06
CA VAL A 113 -18.11 -10.31 5.90
C VAL A 113 -18.88 -9.77 7.11
N GLU A 114 -19.68 -10.62 7.75
CA GLU A 114 -20.42 -10.30 8.98
C GLU A 114 -19.59 -10.51 10.26
N SER A 115 -18.39 -11.10 10.16
CA SER A 115 -17.56 -11.46 11.32
C SER A 115 -16.59 -10.33 11.73
N PRO A 116 -16.05 -10.38 12.96
CA PRO A 116 -14.96 -9.51 13.39
C PRO A 116 -13.69 -9.61 12.53
N TRP A 117 -13.53 -10.69 11.76
CA TRP A 117 -12.40 -10.93 10.87
C TRP A 117 -12.52 -10.19 9.54
N ALA A 118 -13.69 -9.63 9.20
CA ALA A 118 -13.93 -8.99 7.90
C ALA A 118 -12.88 -7.94 7.52
N PRO A 119 -12.44 -7.02 8.41
CA PRO A 119 -11.44 -6.01 8.03
C PRO A 119 -10.08 -6.62 7.65
N ALA A 120 -9.60 -7.59 8.44
CA ALA A 120 -8.31 -8.24 8.21
C ALA A 120 -8.35 -9.13 6.95
N TRP A 121 -9.38 -9.96 6.82
CA TRP A 121 -9.56 -10.82 5.66
C TRP A 121 -9.67 -10.02 4.37
N ARG A 122 -10.42 -8.92 4.36
CA ARG A 122 -10.56 -8.05 3.19
C ARG A 122 -9.22 -7.44 2.77
N ALA A 123 -8.39 -7.01 3.72
CA ALA A 123 -7.07 -6.45 3.43
C ALA A 123 -6.16 -7.48 2.74
N ASP A 124 -6.14 -8.71 3.25
CA ASP A 124 -5.31 -9.78 2.71
C ASP A 124 -5.76 -10.23 1.32
N ILE A 125 -7.07 -10.42 1.12
CA ILE A 125 -7.62 -10.80 -0.19
C ILE A 125 -7.38 -9.68 -1.21
N ASP A 126 -7.44 -8.42 -0.81
CA ASP A 126 -7.17 -7.28 -1.70
C ASP A 126 -5.71 -7.17 -2.08
N ALA A 127 -4.80 -7.34 -1.12
CA ALA A 127 -3.36 -7.34 -1.37
C ALA A 127 -2.97 -8.49 -2.32
N LEU A 128 -3.51 -9.69 -2.06
CA LEU A 128 -3.29 -10.87 -2.90
C LEU A 128 -3.83 -10.66 -4.31
N TRP A 129 -5.06 -10.16 -4.43
CA TRP A 129 -5.69 -9.88 -5.73
C TRP A 129 -4.89 -8.87 -6.53
N TRP A 130 -4.50 -7.72 -5.95
CA TRP A 130 -3.69 -6.71 -6.65
C TRP A 130 -2.33 -7.22 -7.10
N ARG A 131 -1.68 -8.03 -6.25
CA ARG A 131 -0.39 -8.65 -6.60
C ARG A 131 -0.53 -9.54 -7.82
N LEU A 132 -1.50 -10.47 -7.81
CA LEU A 132 -1.71 -11.40 -8.92
C LEU A 132 -2.19 -10.69 -10.18
N ALA A 133 -3.05 -9.68 -10.05
CA ALA A 133 -3.50 -8.87 -11.18
C ALA A 133 -2.30 -8.17 -11.87
N ARG A 134 -1.36 -7.62 -11.09
CA ARG A 134 -0.14 -7.02 -11.65
C ARG A 134 0.77 -8.04 -12.32
N LEU A 135 1.01 -9.18 -11.68
CA LEU A 135 1.88 -10.24 -12.23
C LEU A 135 1.31 -10.87 -13.50
N THR A 136 -0.02 -10.93 -13.63
CA THR A 136 -0.69 -11.47 -14.83
C THR A 136 -1.03 -10.42 -15.88
N GLY A 137 -0.80 -9.13 -15.61
CA GLY A 137 -1.23 -8.03 -16.49
C GLY A 137 -2.74 -7.78 -16.51
N ASN A 138 -3.51 -8.37 -15.58
CA ASN A 138 -4.95 -8.20 -15.42
C ASN A 138 -5.33 -7.12 -14.38
N ALA A 139 -4.34 -6.39 -13.84
CA ALA A 139 -4.60 -5.23 -13.01
C ALA A 139 -5.52 -4.29 -13.80
N PRO A 140 -6.65 -3.85 -13.23
CA PRO A 140 -7.35 -2.70 -13.78
C PRO A 140 -6.34 -1.62 -14.05
N ASP A 141 -6.53 -0.86 -15.12
CA ASP A 141 -5.90 0.46 -15.24
C ASP A 141 -6.37 1.26 -14.03
N ILE A 142 -5.66 1.12 -12.91
CA ILE A 142 -5.55 2.19 -11.95
C ILE A 142 -4.81 3.20 -12.80
N THR A 143 -5.54 4.11 -13.45
CA THR A 143 -4.96 5.40 -13.79
C THR A 143 -4.28 5.81 -12.50
N PRO A 144 -2.94 5.81 -12.40
CA PRO A 144 -2.31 6.34 -11.21
C PRO A 144 -2.97 7.70 -11.00
N PRO A 145 -3.35 8.09 -9.77
CA PRO A 145 -3.86 9.43 -9.55
C PRO A 145 -2.92 10.35 -10.33
N PRO A 146 -3.47 11.17 -11.26
CA PRO A 146 -2.64 11.89 -12.22
C PRO A 146 -1.50 12.49 -11.42
N THR A 147 -0.26 12.22 -11.85
CA THR A 147 0.93 12.68 -11.14
C THR A 147 0.67 14.13 -10.80
N ARG A 148 0.42 14.43 -9.51
CA ARG A 148 -0.02 15.77 -9.11
C ARG A 148 0.97 16.71 -9.75
N SER A 149 0.45 17.61 -10.58
CA SER A 149 1.32 18.55 -11.27
C SER A 149 2.12 19.31 -10.21
N ILE A 150 3.32 19.79 -10.55
CA ILE A 150 4.07 20.64 -9.61
C ILE A 150 3.19 21.82 -9.14
N ASP A 151 2.28 22.28 -10.00
CA ASP A 151 1.30 23.32 -9.69
C ASP A 151 0.28 22.87 -8.64
N ASP A 152 -0.27 21.65 -8.72
CA ASP A 152 -1.17 21.12 -7.68
C ASP A 152 -0.48 21.02 -6.31
N VAL A 153 0.83 20.73 -6.29
CA VAL A 153 1.60 20.69 -5.05
C VAL A 153 1.82 22.11 -4.51
N TRP A 154 2.02 23.10 -5.38
CA TRP A 154 2.09 24.50 -4.95
C TRP A 154 0.77 24.96 -4.35
N ASP A 155 -0.36 24.68 -4.99
CA ASP A 155 -1.70 25.06 -4.49
C ASP A 155 -1.97 24.42 -3.11
N ALA A 156 -1.64 23.13 -2.94
CA ALA A 156 -1.80 22.45 -1.66
C ALA A 156 -0.91 23.01 -0.54
N LEU A 157 0.26 23.56 -0.88
CA LEU A 157 1.14 24.24 0.08
C LEU A 157 0.61 25.63 0.45
N GLU A 158 -0.12 26.31 -0.45
CA GLU A 158 -0.79 27.57 -0.14
C GLU A 158 -1.89 27.37 0.92
N ASP A 159 -2.61 26.25 0.84
CA ASP A 159 -3.62 25.85 1.83
C ASP A 159 -3.01 25.36 3.15
N ASN A 160 -1.73 24.98 3.16
CA ASN A 160 -1.04 24.48 4.35
C ASN A 160 0.37 25.11 4.52
N PRO A 161 0.43 26.40 4.89
CA PRO A 161 1.70 27.14 4.99
C PRO A 161 2.60 26.64 6.14
N ASP A 162 2.07 25.86 7.09
CA ASP A 162 2.80 25.29 8.21
C ASP A 162 3.53 23.99 7.87
N HIS A 163 3.25 23.41 6.69
CA HIS A 163 3.91 22.19 6.27
C HIS A 163 5.44 22.39 6.14
N GLU A 164 6.21 21.38 6.54
CA GLU A 164 7.67 21.45 6.49
C GLU A 164 8.23 20.65 5.33
N LEU A 165 9.00 21.33 4.49
CA LEU A 165 9.63 20.79 3.30
C LEU A 165 11.10 20.47 3.55
N THR A 166 11.55 19.34 3.05
CA THR A 166 12.97 18.96 3.01
C THR A 166 13.66 19.62 1.81
N ARG A 167 15.00 19.64 1.81
CA ARG A 167 15.76 20.04 0.60
C ARG A 167 15.44 19.17 -0.62
N ARG A 168 15.12 17.89 -0.40
CA ARG A 168 14.74 16.97 -1.46
C ARG A 168 13.38 17.36 -2.06
N ASP A 169 12.41 17.68 -1.22
CA ASP A 169 11.08 18.13 -1.67
C ASP A 169 11.19 19.42 -2.48
N LEU A 170 11.99 20.38 -2.00
CA LEU A 170 12.23 21.64 -2.72
C LEU A 170 12.88 21.40 -4.09
N THR A 171 13.80 20.44 -4.19
CA THR A 171 14.42 20.05 -5.47
C THR A 171 13.39 19.41 -6.41
N HIS A 172 12.51 18.56 -5.88
CA HIS A 172 11.40 17.98 -6.65
C HIS A 172 10.39 19.04 -7.12
N LEU A 173 10.23 20.15 -6.39
CA LEU A 173 9.43 21.32 -6.76
C LEU A 173 10.15 22.28 -7.72
N GLY A 174 11.34 21.91 -8.22
CA GLY A 174 12.11 22.71 -9.17
C GLY A 174 12.93 23.85 -8.55
N ILE A 175 13.09 23.89 -7.22
CA ILE A 175 13.94 24.86 -6.54
C ILE A 175 15.36 24.32 -6.45
N ASN A 176 16.27 24.97 -7.18
CA ASN A 176 17.69 24.62 -7.16
C ASN A 176 18.33 24.84 -5.77
N PRO A 177 19.27 23.98 -5.34
CA PRO A 177 19.98 24.13 -4.07
C PRO A 177 20.71 25.48 -3.89
N SER A 178 21.19 26.06 -4.99
CA SER A 178 21.80 27.40 -5.00
C SER A 178 20.79 28.50 -4.67
N THR A 179 19.54 28.37 -5.14
CA THR A 179 18.43 29.28 -4.83
C THR A 179 18.08 29.22 -3.34
N ILE A 180 18.01 28.02 -2.77
CA ILE A 180 17.77 27.84 -1.32
C ILE A 180 18.87 28.54 -0.50
N THR A 181 20.13 28.31 -0.87
CA THR A 181 21.28 28.96 -0.24
C THR A 181 21.19 30.48 -0.34
N THR A 182 20.83 31.01 -1.51
CA THR A 182 20.65 32.46 -1.75
C THR A 182 19.53 33.03 -0.88
N TRP A 183 18.37 32.37 -0.82
CA TRP A 183 17.24 32.82 -0.01
C TRP A 183 17.55 32.81 1.48
N ARG A 184 18.29 31.81 1.98
CA ARG A 184 18.78 31.77 3.36
C ARG A 184 19.73 32.93 3.65
N HIS A 185 20.72 33.18 2.79
CA HIS A 185 21.66 34.30 2.98
C HIS A 185 20.97 35.67 2.97
N ARG A 186 19.89 35.81 2.21
CA ARG A 186 19.07 37.03 2.17
C ARG A 186 18.03 37.11 3.29
N GLY A 187 17.99 36.13 4.21
CA GLY A 187 17.02 36.10 5.31
C GLY A 187 15.57 35.90 4.87
N LYS A 188 15.32 35.44 3.64
CA LYS A 188 13.97 35.22 3.11
C LYS A 188 13.31 33.94 3.65
N ILE A 189 14.13 32.95 4.00
CA ILE A 189 13.68 31.67 4.55
C ILE A 189 14.57 31.29 5.72
N SER A 190 14.00 30.56 6.67
CA SER A 190 14.71 30.03 7.83
C SER A 190 14.49 28.52 7.96
N GLU A 191 15.43 27.83 8.63
CA GLU A 191 15.23 26.43 8.96
C GLU A 191 14.40 26.37 10.25
N THR A 192 13.24 25.71 10.22
CA THR A 192 12.43 25.46 11.43
C THR A 192 13.12 24.43 12.32
N ARG A 193 13.79 23.47 11.67
CA ARG A 193 14.66 22.45 12.26
C ARG A 193 15.70 22.03 11.21
N PRO A 194 16.80 21.36 11.59
CA PRO A 194 17.90 21.05 10.67
C PRO A 194 17.41 20.43 9.36
N GLY A 195 17.60 21.15 8.25
CA GLY A 195 17.20 20.69 6.91
C GLY A 195 15.70 20.68 6.60
N ARG A 196 14.88 21.39 7.38
CA ARG A 196 13.44 21.59 7.17
C ARG A 196 13.10 23.07 7.02
N TYR A 197 12.24 23.40 6.06
CA TYR A 197 11.81 24.76 5.76
C TYR A 197 10.28 24.83 5.78
N ARG A 198 9.71 25.89 6.37
CA ARG A 198 8.27 26.09 6.38
C ARG A 198 7.77 26.45 4.97
N ALA A 199 6.69 25.84 4.53
CA ALA A 199 6.11 26.05 3.20
C ALA A 199 5.74 27.52 2.96
N GLY A 200 5.19 28.20 3.97
CA GLY A 200 4.88 29.64 3.91
C GLY A 200 6.09 30.52 3.60
N ASP A 201 7.24 30.23 4.19
CA ASP A 201 8.49 30.97 3.93
C ASP A 201 8.96 30.74 2.49
N ILE A 202 8.85 29.50 2.00
CA ILE A 202 9.22 29.12 0.63
C ILE A 202 8.30 29.80 -0.39
N LEU A 203 6.99 29.80 -0.15
CA LEU A 203 6.00 30.48 -0.98
C LEU A 203 6.26 31.99 -1.04
N HIS A 204 6.53 32.61 0.12
CA HIS A 204 6.85 34.04 0.19
C HIS A 204 8.17 34.37 -0.55
N ALA A 205 9.20 33.55 -0.36
CA ALA A 205 10.48 33.72 -1.02
C ALA A 205 10.36 33.59 -2.54
N ARG A 206 9.55 32.63 -3.03
CA ARG A 206 9.27 32.43 -4.46
C ARG A 206 8.52 33.61 -5.08
N ARG A 207 7.51 34.16 -4.40
CA ARG A 207 6.71 35.30 -4.90
C ARG A 207 7.50 36.62 -4.95
N THR A 208 8.56 36.72 -4.15
CA THR A 208 9.38 37.94 -4.01
C THR A 208 10.77 37.83 -4.62
N ALA A 209 11.14 36.67 -5.17
CA ALA A 209 12.42 36.41 -5.82
C ALA A 209 12.50 37.08 -7.19
#